data_AF-A0A7K0PIU6-F1
#
_entry.id   AF-A0A7K0PIU6-F1
#
_cell.length_a   1.000
_cell.length_b   1.000
_cell.length_c   1.000
_cell.angle_alpha   90.00
_cell.angle_beta   90.00
_cell.angle_gamma   90.00
#
_symmetry.space_group_name_H-M   'P 1'
#
loop_
_entity.id
_entity.type
_entity.pdbx_description
1 polymer ?
#
loop_
_entity_poly.entity_id
_entity_poly.type
_entity_poly.pdbx_seq_one_letter_code
_entity_poly.pdbx_strand_id
1 'polypeptide(L)'
;MRIVAITACPTGIAHTYMAAESLEVAAKAAGHEIVVETQGSAGSTPLSAEELQNADVAIFAADIGVKGRERFAHLPIVEGPVKRGINDANGMLSEAEAAVAAKPTVDPAARLDTSGTLQANPAMASVVAPGYKPGPGALLRTWLMTGVSYMIPFVAAGGLLIAIAFLVGGPEIASQVNGGTFDGQTYKEITDITEIWGQVGIAGVLFKIGTTAFSMLVPILAGYIAYGMADRQGLVPGIVGGLLAVSINAGFLGGLIAGLLAGAVVLAINRIPVHKNVRGIMPTVVVPLVSVTIVGILMIAVIGSPIASLMTTITDWLDGLNGTSAWILGGLLGL
;
A
#
# COMPACT_ATOMS: atom_id res chain seq x y z
N MET A 1 28.75 -4.90 20.70
CA MET A 1 27.63 -5.85 20.77
C MET A 1 27.20 -6.24 19.37
N ARG A 2 26.44 -7.32 19.24
CA ARG A 2 25.83 -7.75 17.98
C ARG A 2 24.39 -7.30 17.93
N ILE A 3 24.08 -6.49 16.94
CA ILE A 3 22.77 -5.88 16.73
C ILE A 3 22.16 -6.51 15.49
N VAL A 4 20.90 -6.90 15.59
CA VAL A 4 20.08 -7.21 14.41
C VAL A 4 19.05 -6.11 14.25
N ALA A 5 18.81 -5.66 13.02
CA ALA A 5 17.84 -4.60 12.78
C ALA A 5 16.87 -4.94 11.67
N ILE A 6 15.66 -4.38 11.76
CA ILE A 6 14.67 -4.38 10.68
C ILE A 6 14.38 -2.94 10.30
N THR A 7 14.42 -2.65 9.00
CA THR A 7 13.90 -1.39 8.47
C THR A 7 12.74 -1.66 7.51
N ALA A 8 11.67 -0.87 7.64
CA ALA A 8 10.48 -1.09 6.80
C ALA A 8 9.64 0.18 6.65
N CYS A 9 9.64 0.80 5.47
CA CYS A 9 8.72 1.89 5.12
C CYS A 9 7.62 1.41 4.16
N PRO A 10 6.42 2.03 4.14
CA PRO A 10 5.29 1.55 3.35
C PRO A 10 5.61 1.39 1.87
N THR A 11 6.33 2.35 1.29
CA THR A 11 6.75 2.29 -0.12
C THR A 11 7.92 1.34 -0.33
N GLY A 12 8.75 1.13 0.69
CA GLY A 12 9.91 0.27 0.62
C GLY A 12 11.04 0.75 -0.31
N ILE A 13 11.01 2.00 -0.81
CA ILE A 13 11.90 2.49 -1.88
C ILE A 13 13.15 3.20 -1.33
N ALA A 14 12.98 4.27 -0.55
CA ALA A 14 14.10 5.12 -0.11
C ALA A 14 14.34 5.03 1.38
N HIS A 15 13.34 5.39 2.19
CA HIS A 15 13.50 5.48 3.64
C HIS A 15 13.91 4.15 4.30
N THR A 16 13.50 3.01 3.75
CA THR A 16 13.91 1.68 4.24
C THR A 16 15.42 1.51 4.17
N TYR A 17 16.04 1.84 3.04
CA TYR A 17 17.49 1.69 2.84
C TYR A 17 18.27 2.83 3.51
N MET A 18 17.75 4.06 3.50
CA MET A 18 18.37 5.17 4.21
C MET A 18 18.45 4.92 5.73
N ALA A 19 17.40 4.34 6.32
CA ALA A 19 17.41 3.97 7.73
C ALA A 19 18.41 2.83 8.00
N ALA A 20 18.51 1.85 7.09
CA ALA A 20 19.48 0.76 7.22
C ALA A 20 20.92 1.29 7.20
N GLU A 21 21.26 2.10 6.19
CA GLU A 21 22.57 2.73 6.06
C GLU A 21 22.89 3.63 7.27
N SER A 22 21.92 4.43 7.74
CA SER A 22 22.12 5.29 8.90
C SER A 22 22.41 4.49 10.18
N LEU A 23 21.71 3.37 10.38
CA LEU A 23 21.96 2.45 11.50
C LEU A 23 23.31 1.73 11.37
N GLU A 24 23.70 1.30 10.16
CA GLU A 24 25.00 0.69 9.88
C GLU A 24 26.17 1.64 10.16
N VAL A 25 26.08 2.87 9.67
CA VAL A 25 27.07 3.93 9.90
C VAL A 25 27.19 4.24 11.39
N ALA A 26 26.07 4.40 12.08
CA ALA A 26 26.04 4.71 13.50
C ALA A 26 26.59 3.55 14.36
N ALA A 27 26.21 2.30 14.06
CA ALA A 27 26.71 1.13 14.78
C ALA A 27 28.21 0.95 14.59
N LYS A 28 28.71 1.14 13.37
CA LYS A 28 30.15 1.08 13.09
C LYS A 28 30.92 2.18 13.83
N ALA A 29 30.37 3.40 13.90
CA ALA A 29 30.94 4.50 14.66
C ALA A 29 30.98 4.21 16.18
N ALA A 30 29.99 3.49 16.71
CA ALA A 30 29.93 3.03 18.09
C ALA A 30 30.75 1.74 18.37
N GLY A 31 31.41 1.16 17.36
CA GLY A 31 32.19 -0.08 17.51
C GLY A 31 31.31 -1.32 17.71
N HIS A 32 30.14 -1.37 17.10
CA HIS A 32 29.20 -2.49 17.15
C HIS A 32 29.11 -3.21 15.80
N GLU A 33 28.82 -4.50 15.86
CA GLU A 33 28.44 -5.28 14.68
C GLU A 33 26.92 -5.16 14.50
N ILE A 34 26.47 -4.86 13.29
CA ILE A 34 25.04 -4.81 12.97
C ILE A 34 24.76 -5.53 11.66
N VAL A 35 23.65 -6.27 11.62
CA VAL A 35 23.09 -6.81 10.39
C VAL A 35 21.66 -6.31 10.25
N VAL A 36 21.35 -5.69 9.11
CA VAL A 36 20.04 -5.08 8.87
C VAL A 36 19.27 -5.87 7.81
N GLU A 37 18.10 -6.39 8.19
CA GLU A 37 17.12 -6.94 7.25
C GLU A 37 16.19 -5.80 6.78
N THR A 38 16.37 -5.41 5.53
CA THR A 38 15.49 -4.44 4.86
C THR A 38 14.23 -5.15 4.39
N GLN A 39 13.06 -4.63 4.77
CA GLN A 39 11.75 -5.13 4.31
C GLN A 39 11.13 -4.12 3.34
N GLY A 40 11.81 -3.91 2.21
CA GLY A 40 11.46 -2.92 1.20
C GLY A 40 10.85 -3.50 -0.08
N SER A 41 10.65 -2.65 -1.09
CA SER A 41 10.07 -3.03 -2.38
C SER A 41 11.03 -3.81 -3.26
N ALA A 42 12.35 -3.71 -3.03
CA ALA A 42 13.36 -4.49 -3.75
C ALA A 42 13.56 -5.91 -3.17
N GLY A 43 12.67 -6.33 -2.26
CA GLY A 43 12.79 -7.60 -1.55
C GLY A 43 13.47 -7.45 -0.19
N SER A 44 13.64 -8.59 0.48
CA SER A 44 14.28 -8.69 1.78
C SER A 44 15.22 -9.89 1.77
N THR A 45 16.42 -9.71 2.33
CA THR A 45 17.32 -10.81 2.69
C THR A 45 17.09 -11.09 4.16
N PRO A 46 16.37 -12.17 4.53
CA PRO A 46 16.06 -12.43 5.92
C PRO A 46 17.30 -12.74 6.73
N LEU A 47 17.36 -12.25 7.97
CA LEU A 47 18.37 -12.63 8.94
C LEU A 47 18.38 -14.14 9.17
N SER A 48 19.58 -14.72 9.14
CA SER A 48 19.82 -16.13 9.42
C SER A 48 19.56 -16.46 10.88
N ALA A 49 19.35 -17.76 11.16
CA ALA A 49 19.17 -18.23 12.53
C ALA A 49 20.42 -17.97 13.39
N GLU A 50 21.62 -18.01 12.80
CA GLU A 50 22.88 -17.75 13.49
C GLU A 50 23.03 -16.28 13.88
N GLU A 51 22.67 -15.35 13.00
CA GLU A 51 22.68 -13.91 13.29
C GLU A 51 21.70 -13.57 14.41
N LEU A 52 20.50 -14.19 14.41
CA LEU A 52 19.48 -13.99 15.43
C LEU A 52 19.86 -14.60 16.79
N GLN A 53 20.54 -15.75 16.81
CA GLN A 53 20.97 -16.40 18.04
C GLN A 53 22.12 -15.65 18.72
N ASN A 54 23.04 -15.11 17.92
CA ASN A 54 24.22 -14.40 18.42
C ASN A 54 23.96 -12.91 18.70
N ALA A 55 22.75 -12.41 18.46
CA ALA A 55 22.40 -11.03 18.70
C ALA A 55 22.19 -10.73 20.19
N ASP A 56 22.62 -9.55 20.62
CA ASP A 56 22.42 -9.05 21.97
C ASP A 56 21.09 -8.28 22.10
N VAL A 57 20.66 -7.63 21.01
CA VAL A 57 19.52 -6.71 20.92
C VAL A 57 19.01 -6.57 19.49
N ALA A 58 17.73 -6.25 19.35
CA ALA A 58 17.09 -5.96 18.07
C ALA A 58 16.64 -4.48 17.97
N ILE A 59 16.84 -3.85 16.80
CA ILE A 59 16.36 -2.50 16.49
C ILE A 59 15.35 -2.54 15.35
N PHE A 60 14.14 -2.05 15.55
CA PHE A 60 13.12 -1.91 14.51
C PHE A 60 12.89 -0.44 14.15
N ALA A 61 13.31 -0.03 12.96
CA ALA A 61 12.99 1.27 12.38
C ALA A 61 11.93 1.06 11.28
N ALA A 62 10.66 1.00 11.68
CA ALA A 62 9.56 0.55 10.83
C ALA A 62 8.31 1.44 10.96
N ASP A 63 7.72 1.78 9.81
CA ASP A 63 6.48 2.53 9.66
C ASP A 63 5.31 1.60 9.26
N ILE A 64 5.61 0.32 9.04
CA ILE A 64 4.67 -0.79 8.78
C ILE A 64 5.01 -1.98 9.66
N GLY A 65 4.10 -2.95 9.79
CA GLY A 65 4.34 -4.15 10.58
C GLY A 65 5.56 -4.95 10.09
N VAL A 66 6.47 -5.26 11.02
CA VAL A 66 7.66 -6.10 10.78
C VAL A 66 7.24 -7.55 10.51
N LYS A 67 7.60 -8.09 9.33
CA LYS A 67 7.39 -9.50 8.99
C LYS A 67 8.34 -10.39 9.79
N GLY A 68 7.85 -11.52 10.29
CA GLY A 68 8.68 -12.48 11.01
C GLY A 68 9.18 -11.98 12.37
N ARG A 69 8.44 -11.05 13.01
CA ARG A 69 8.79 -10.42 14.28
C ARG A 69 8.99 -11.43 15.42
N GLU A 70 8.28 -12.56 15.37
CA GLU A 70 8.38 -13.65 16.34
C GLU A 70 9.80 -14.21 16.47
N ARG A 71 10.63 -14.09 15.43
CA ARG A 71 12.05 -14.51 15.44
C ARG A 71 12.92 -13.75 16.44
N PHE A 72 12.45 -12.60 16.91
CA PHE A 72 13.20 -11.70 17.81
C PHE A 72 12.70 -11.78 19.27
N ALA A 73 11.77 -12.69 19.59
CA ALA A 73 11.10 -12.73 20.89
C ALA A 73 12.05 -12.99 22.09
N HIS A 74 13.24 -13.54 21.86
CA HIS A 74 14.27 -13.75 22.89
C HIS A 74 15.19 -12.55 23.10
N LEU A 75 15.06 -11.50 22.28
CA LEU A 75 15.90 -10.31 22.31
C LEU A 75 15.17 -9.12 22.93
N PRO A 76 15.89 -8.20 23.59
CA PRO A 76 15.38 -6.88 23.89
C PRO A 76 15.19 -6.14 22.55
N ILE A 77 14.11 -5.37 22.44
CA ILE A 77 13.73 -4.71 21.19
C ILE A 77 13.62 -3.21 21.44
N VAL A 78 14.34 -2.43 20.65
CA VAL A 78 14.18 -0.97 20.53
C VAL A 78 13.43 -0.69 19.23
N GLU A 79 12.35 0.09 19.30
CA GLU A 79 11.47 0.30 18.15
C GLU A 79 11.14 1.78 17.95
N GLY A 80 11.03 2.19 16.68
CA GLY A 80 10.64 3.53 16.29
C GLY A 80 10.29 3.63 14.80
N PRO A 81 9.77 4.79 14.36
CA PRO A 81 9.47 5.02 12.95
C PRO A 81 10.74 5.03 12.09
N VAL A 82 10.62 4.75 10.79
CA VAL A 82 11.78 4.71 9.86
C VAL A 82 12.53 6.03 9.86
N LYS A 83 11.80 7.15 9.95
CA LYS A 83 12.38 8.50 10.05
C LYS A 83 13.32 8.66 11.26
N ARG A 84 13.04 7.97 12.36
CA ARG A 84 13.92 7.96 13.53
C ARG A 84 15.20 7.19 13.24
N GLY A 85 15.11 6.05 12.56
CA GLY A 85 16.28 5.31 12.08
C GLY A 85 17.18 6.12 11.14
N ILE A 86 16.64 7.12 10.44
CA ILE A 86 17.41 8.05 9.58
C ILE A 86 18.02 9.20 10.41
N ASN A 87 17.19 9.90 11.19
CA ASN A 87 17.58 11.17 11.81
C ASN A 87 18.23 11.01 13.19
N ASP A 88 18.00 9.90 13.86
CA ASP A 88 18.37 9.63 15.26
C ASP A 88 18.86 8.18 15.43
N ALA A 89 19.65 7.69 14.46
CA ALA A 89 20.24 6.35 14.53
C ALA A 89 21.08 6.16 15.81
N ASN A 90 21.89 7.17 16.17
CA ASN A 90 22.71 7.17 17.38
C ASN A 90 21.85 7.05 18.65
N GLY A 91 20.72 7.75 18.73
CA GLY A 91 19.81 7.63 19.88
C GLY A 91 19.20 6.24 20.00
N MET A 92 18.79 5.63 18.88
CA MET A 92 18.29 4.24 18.87
C MET A 92 19.37 3.23 19.28
N LEU A 93 20.64 3.48 18.93
CA LEU A 93 21.78 2.69 19.39
C LEU A 93 22.05 2.84 20.89
N SER A 94 22.06 4.05 21.42
CA SER A 94 22.22 4.26 22.87
C SER A 94 21.09 3.62 23.69
N GLU A 95 19.86 3.62 23.17
CA GLU A 95 18.75 2.87 23.78
C GLU A 95 18.98 1.36 23.73
N ALA A 96 19.55 0.86 22.63
CA ALA A 96 19.89 -0.55 22.48
C ALA A 96 20.99 -0.96 23.46
N GLU A 97 22.00 -0.13 23.65
CA GLU A 97 23.05 -0.33 24.66
C GLU A 97 22.48 -0.40 26.08
N ALA A 98 21.58 0.53 26.41
CA ALA A 98 20.89 0.54 27.71
C ALA A 98 20.02 -0.70 27.90
N ALA A 99 19.34 -1.17 26.85
CA ALA A 99 18.51 -2.37 26.88
C ALA A 99 19.33 -3.65 27.08
N VAL A 100 20.55 -3.71 26.53
CA VAL A 100 21.50 -4.80 26.78
C VAL A 100 22.02 -4.74 28.23
N ALA A 101 22.38 -3.55 28.72
CA ALA A 101 22.91 -3.37 30.08
C ALA A 101 21.87 -3.67 31.18
N ALA A 102 20.58 -3.47 30.90
CA ALA A 102 19.49 -3.71 31.83
C ALA A 102 19.05 -5.18 31.96
N LYS A 103 19.61 -6.12 31.18
CA LYS A 103 19.29 -7.55 31.28
C LYS A 103 19.81 -8.14 32.61
N PRO A 104 18.96 -8.71 33.47
CA PRO A 104 19.41 -9.71 34.44
C PRO A 104 19.90 -10.93 33.66
N THR A 105 21.08 -11.44 33.99
CA THR A 105 21.63 -12.67 33.41
C THR A 105 20.66 -13.83 33.67
N VAL A 106 19.93 -14.27 32.65
CA VAL A 106 19.17 -15.54 32.69
C VAL A 106 19.96 -16.58 31.92
N ASP A 107 20.32 -17.64 32.65
CA ASP A 107 21.05 -18.82 32.19
C ASP A 107 20.36 -19.46 30.95
N PRO A 108 21.08 -19.71 29.84
CA PRO A 108 20.50 -20.27 28.61
C PRO A 108 19.84 -21.65 28.78
N ALA A 109 20.14 -22.36 29.88
CA ALA A 109 19.68 -23.73 30.13
C ALA A 109 18.25 -23.86 30.71
N ALA A 110 17.58 -22.75 31.08
CA ALA A 110 16.28 -22.81 31.77
C ALA A 110 15.03 -22.73 30.85
N ARG A 111 15.18 -22.83 29.52
CA ARG A 111 14.08 -22.56 28.56
C ARG A 111 13.49 -23.79 27.86
N LEU A 112 13.42 -24.93 28.56
CA LEU A 112 12.64 -26.07 28.07
C LEU A 112 11.62 -26.49 29.13
N ASP A 113 10.35 -26.18 28.87
CA ASP A 113 9.24 -26.95 29.42
C ASP A 113 8.53 -27.74 28.31
N THR A 114 7.98 -28.88 28.71
CA THR A 114 7.57 -30.00 27.88
C THR A 114 6.13 -29.88 27.40
N SER A 115 5.76 -28.77 26.74
CA SER A 115 4.39 -28.64 26.20
C SER A 115 4.21 -27.85 24.90
N GLY A 116 5.26 -27.35 24.25
CA GLY A 116 5.22 -26.99 22.82
C GLY A 116 4.15 -25.97 22.38
N THR A 117 3.56 -25.19 23.29
CA THR A 117 2.59 -24.14 22.97
C THR A 117 2.96 -22.83 23.65
N LEU A 118 3.34 -21.84 22.84
CA LEU A 118 3.62 -20.48 23.31
C LEU A 118 2.31 -19.81 23.75
N GLN A 119 2.25 -19.46 25.04
CA GLN A 119 1.17 -18.69 25.65
C GLN A 119 1.29 -17.23 25.20
N ALA A 120 0.26 -16.71 24.54
CA ALA A 120 0.24 -15.33 24.04
C ALA A 120 0.22 -14.33 25.21
N ASN A 121 1.27 -13.51 25.31
CA ASN A 121 1.38 -12.40 26.27
C ASN A 121 0.60 -11.17 25.73
N PRO A 122 -0.23 -10.46 26.52
CA PRO A 122 -1.12 -9.39 26.04
C PRO A 122 -0.43 -8.08 25.59
N ALA A 123 0.89 -8.06 25.43
CA ALA A 123 1.66 -6.88 25.02
C ALA A 123 1.64 -6.65 23.48
N MET A 124 0.59 -7.09 22.79
CA MET A 124 0.38 -6.89 21.36
C MET A 124 -0.49 -5.65 21.11
N ALA A 125 0.16 -4.49 21.03
CA ALA A 125 -0.32 -3.34 20.29
C ALA A 125 0.91 -2.59 19.77
N SER A 126 0.90 -2.23 18.48
CA SER A 126 1.86 -1.30 17.88
C SER A 126 2.08 -0.10 18.82
N VAL A 127 3.28 0.02 19.38
CA VAL A 127 3.64 1.18 20.20
C VAL A 127 4.16 2.26 19.26
N VAL A 128 3.23 3.05 18.72
CA VAL A 128 3.52 4.45 18.42
C VAL A 128 4.03 5.09 19.72
N ALA A 129 5.09 5.89 19.64
CA ALA A 129 5.75 6.52 20.79
C ALA A 129 4.77 6.93 21.90
N PRO A 130 5.01 6.55 23.16
CA PRO A 130 4.06 6.79 24.25
C PRO A 130 3.71 8.28 24.33
N GLY A 131 2.46 8.62 24.03
CA GLY A 131 1.91 9.98 24.15
C GLY A 131 1.54 10.68 22.83
N TYR A 132 1.94 10.20 21.65
CA TYR A 132 1.50 10.80 20.38
C TYR A 132 0.15 10.25 19.93
N LYS A 133 -0.93 10.99 20.19
CA LYS A 133 -2.25 10.76 19.59
C LYS A 133 -2.37 11.64 18.34
N PRO A 134 -2.12 11.13 17.12
CA PRO A 134 -2.33 11.92 15.92
C PRO A 134 -3.78 12.40 15.89
N GLY A 135 -3.96 13.70 15.64
CA GLY A 135 -5.29 14.26 15.45
C GLY A 135 -6.02 13.60 14.27
N PRO A 136 -7.35 13.72 14.18
CA PRO A 136 -8.15 13.07 13.13
C PRO A 136 -7.69 13.47 11.71
N GLY A 137 -7.23 14.71 11.51
CA GLY A 137 -6.67 15.15 10.23
C GLY A 137 -5.31 14.52 9.89
N ALA A 138 -4.48 14.26 10.90
CA ALA A 138 -3.22 13.54 10.71
C ALA A 138 -3.47 12.07 10.33
N LEU A 139 -4.46 11.42 10.96
CA LEU A 139 -4.89 10.07 10.63
C LEU A 139 -5.46 9.99 9.20
N LEU A 140 -6.37 10.91 8.84
CA LEU A 140 -6.92 10.97 7.48
C LEU A 140 -5.82 11.16 6.43
N ARG A 141 -4.89 12.09 6.67
CA ARG A 141 -3.72 12.28 5.80
C ARG A 141 -2.93 10.98 5.67
N THR A 142 -2.66 10.28 6.76
CA THR A 142 -1.93 9.00 6.73
C THR A 142 -2.63 8.00 5.82
N TRP A 143 -3.94 7.78 5.98
CA TRP A 143 -4.70 6.82 5.14
C TRP A 143 -4.68 7.19 3.66
N LEU A 144 -4.87 8.47 3.35
CA LEU A 144 -4.83 8.97 1.98
C LEU A 144 -3.43 8.79 1.37
N MET A 145 -2.38 9.12 2.12
CA MET A 145 -1.00 8.98 1.66
C MET A 145 -0.60 7.52 1.49
N THR A 146 -1.10 6.59 2.30
CA THR A 146 -0.95 5.16 2.08
C THR A 146 -1.55 4.77 0.72
N GLY A 147 -2.80 5.15 0.46
CA GLY A 147 -3.46 4.90 -0.83
C GLY A 147 -2.66 5.41 -2.03
N VAL A 148 -2.29 6.69 -2.00
CA VAL A 148 -1.53 7.33 -3.10
C VAL A 148 -0.17 6.63 -3.30
N SER A 149 0.53 6.31 -2.23
CA SER A 149 1.85 5.66 -2.30
C SER A 149 1.81 4.32 -3.03
N TYR A 150 0.81 3.48 -2.75
CA TYR A 150 0.65 2.17 -3.40
C TYR A 150 0.07 2.28 -4.82
N MET A 151 -0.57 3.40 -5.15
CA MET A 151 -1.08 3.67 -6.50
C MET A 151 0.03 4.10 -7.47
N ILE A 152 1.06 4.84 -7.01
CA ILE A 152 2.12 5.40 -7.87
C ILE A 152 2.78 4.35 -8.80
N PRO A 153 3.17 3.14 -8.33
CA PRO A 153 3.77 2.14 -9.21
C PRO A 153 2.88 1.71 -10.38
N PHE A 154 1.55 1.64 -10.18
CA PHE A 154 0.61 1.30 -11.24
C PHE A 154 0.50 2.41 -12.29
N VAL A 155 0.53 3.67 -11.84
CA VAL A 155 0.54 4.83 -12.75
C VAL A 155 1.82 4.86 -13.57
N ALA A 156 2.97 4.67 -12.93
CA ALA A 156 4.26 4.67 -13.59
C ALA A 156 4.37 3.53 -14.61
N ALA A 157 4.05 2.29 -14.20
CA ALA A 157 4.11 1.14 -15.09
C ALA A 157 3.08 1.25 -16.23
N GLY A 158 1.83 1.58 -15.90
CA GLY A 158 0.75 1.69 -16.87
C GLY A 158 0.97 2.81 -17.89
N GLY A 159 1.24 4.03 -17.40
CA GLY A 159 1.44 5.20 -18.23
C GLY A 159 2.66 5.09 -19.14
N LEU A 160 3.78 4.57 -18.62
CA LEU A 160 5.00 4.39 -19.42
C LEU A 160 4.81 3.34 -20.52
N LEU A 161 4.14 2.22 -20.23
CA LEU A 161 3.84 1.20 -21.24
C LEU A 161 2.91 1.72 -22.33
N ILE A 162 1.87 2.50 -21.97
CA ILE A 162 0.99 3.17 -22.94
C ILE A 162 1.79 4.15 -23.81
N ALA A 163 2.66 4.96 -23.20
CA ALA A 163 3.49 5.92 -23.94
C ALA A 163 4.43 5.22 -24.92
N ILE A 164 5.08 4.13 -24.51
CA ILE A 164 5.94 3.32 -25.38
C ILE A 164 5.11 2.67 -26.50
N ALA A 165 3.90 2.20 -26.19
CA ALA A 165 3.02 1.63 -27.20
C ALA A 165 2.67 2.65 -28.30
N PHE A 166 2.34 3.89 -27.93
CA PHE A 166 2.09 4.96 -28.89
C PHE A 166 3.35 5.40 -29.64
N LEU A 167 4.51 5.39 -28.99
CA LEU A 167 5.79 5.70 -29.63
C LEU A 167 6.13 4.68 -30.72
N VAL A 168 5.85 3.40 -30.48
CA VAL A 168 6.21 2.30 -31.39
C VAL A 168 5.14 2.04 -32.45
N GLY A 169 3.86 2.04 -32.07
CA GLY A 169 2.76 1.63 -32.94
C GLY A 169 1.82 2.75 -33.39
N GLY A 170 2.06 3.99 -32.95
CA GLY A 170 1.18 5.12 -33.25
C GLY A 170 -0.05 5.22 -32.33
N PRO A 171 -0.76 6.36 -32.36
CA PRO A 171 -1.96 6.59 -31.56
C PRO A 171 -3.15 5.68 -31.93
N GLU A 172 -3.20 5.14 -33.15
CA GLU A 172 -4.24 4.24 -33.63
C GLU A 172 -4.31 2.92 -32.85
N ILE A 173 -3.22 2.52 -32.17
CA ILE A 173 -3.15 1.31 -31.34
C ILE A 173 -4.29 1.25 -30.31
N ALA A 174 -4.70 2.40 -29.77
CA ALA A 174 -5.81 2.45 -28.83
C ALA A 174 -7.10 1.93 -29.45
N SER A 175 -7.40 2.32 -30.69
CA SER A 175 -8.58 1.88 -31.43
C SER A 175 -8.41 0.45 -31.96
N GLN A 176 -7.20 0.06 -32.38
CA GLN A 176 -6.93 -1.31 -32.83
C GLN A 176 -7.13 -2.35 -31.73
N VAL A 177 -6.83 -2.01 -30.46
CA VAL A 177 -6.97 -2.93 -29.33
C VAL A 177 -8.38 -2.87 -28.73
N ASN A 178 -8.89 -1.68 -28.41
CA ASN A 178 -10.15 -1.51 -27.68
C ASN A 178 -11.37 -1.33 -28.61
N GLY A 179 -11.17 -1.30 -29.92
CA GLY A 179 -12.19 -0.90 -30.87
C GLY A 179 -12.41 0.62 -30.86
N GLY A 180 -13.07 1.12 -31.91
CA GLY A 180 -13.37 2.54 -32.05
C GLY A 180 -13.10 3.04 -33.46
N THR A 181 -13.07 4.37 -33.61
CA THR A 181 -12.77 5.01 -34.89
C THR A 181 -11.54 5.89 -34.76
N PHE A 182 -10.56 5.68 -35.63
CA PHE A 182 -9.39 6.53 -35.74
C PHE A 182 -9.16 6.87 -37.21
N ASP A 183 -9.03 8.16 -37.51
CA ASP A 183 -8.83 8.68 -38.87
C ASP A 183 -9.85 8.14 -39.91
N GLY A 184 -11.13 8.09 -39.52
CA GLY A 184 -12.22 7.59 -40.35
C GLY A 184 -12.26 6.07 -40.55
N GLN A 185 -11.29 5.32 -40.02
CA GLN A 185 -11.28 3.86 -40.03
C GLN A 185 -11.90 3.31 -38.75
N THR A 186 -12.78 2.32 -38.90
CA THR A 186 -13.41 1.62 -37.76
C THR A 186 -12.65 0.34 -37.45
N TYR A 187 -12.21 0.20 -36.21
CA TYR A 187 -11.53 -0.97 -35.69
C TYR A 187 -12.48 -1.74 -34.78
N LYS A 188 -12.48 -3.07 -34.93
CA LYS A 188 -13.23 -3.97 -34.04
C LYS A 188 -12.41 -4.20 -32.78
N GLU A 189 -13.06 -4.17 -31.62
CA GLU A 189 -12.43 -4.54 -30.36
C GLU A 189 -11.89 -5.98 -30.39
N ILE A 190 -10.67 -6.15 -29.88
CA ILE A 190 -10.08 -7.48 -29.67
C ILE A 190 -10.50 -7.98 -28.30
N THR A 191 -11.49 -8.87 -28.28
CA THR A 191 -12.03 -9.44 -27.03
C THR A 191 -11.12 -10.49 -26.42
N ASP A 192 -10.44 -11.29 -27.25
CA ASP A 192 -9.45 -12.26 -26.78
C ASP A 192 -8.06 -11.61 -26.72
N ILE A 193 -7.62 -11.30 -25.49
CA ILE A 193 -6.34 -10.64 -25.25
C ILE A 193 -5.13 -11.42 -25.78
N THR A 194 -5.25 -12.73 -25.99
CA THR A 194 -4.17 -13.57 -26.50
C THR A 194 -3.92 -13.35 -27.99
N GLU A 195 -4.92 -12.85 -28.72
CA GLU A 195 -4.82 -12.58 -30.16
C GLU A 195 -4.14 -11.24 -30.47
N ILE A 196 -4.00 -10.35 -29.47
CA ILE A 196 -3.44 -9.00 -29.65
C ILE A 196 -2.03 -9.04 -30.25
N TRP A 197 -1.20 -10.00 -29.83
CA TRP A 197 0.15 -10.16 -30.39
C TRP A 197 0.11 -10.44 -31.89
N GLY A 198 -0.81 -11.30 -32.34
CA GLY A 198 -0.91 -11.69 -33.75
C GLY A 198 -1.56 -10.61 -34.63
N GLN A 199 -2.51 -9.85 -34.09
CA GLN A 199 -3.27 -8.86 -34.85
C GLN A 199 -2.63 -7.46 -34.86
N VAL A 200 -2.05 -7.05 -33.73
CA VAL A 200 -1.54 -5.67 -33.53
C VAL A 200 -0.03 -5.65 -33.23
N GLY A 201 0.54 -6.79 -32.84
CA GLY A 201 1.96 -6.89 -32.52
C GLY A 201 2.31 -6.35 -31.12
N ILE A 202 3.61 -6.12 -30.90
CA ILE A 202 4.14 -5.74 -29.59
C ILE A 202 3.56 -4.43 -29.05
N ALA A 203 3.27 -3.46 -29.93
CA ALA A 203 2.67 -2.19 -29.52
C ALA A 203 1.28 -2.38 -28.90
N GLY A 204 0.43 -3.22 -29.50
CA GLY A 204 -0.88 -3.55 -28.95
C GLY A 204 -0.79 -4.28 -27.60
N VAL A 205 0.20 -5.17 -27.46
CA VAL A 205 0.44 -5.90 -26.20
C VAL A 205 0.88 -4.94 -25.10
N LEU A 206 1.85 -4.06 -25.38
CA LEU A 206 2.29 -3.02 -24.44
C LEU A 206 1.14 -2.10 -24.04
N PHE A 207 0.30 -1.70 -25.01
CA PHE A 207 -0.89 -0.89 -24.75
C PHE A 207 -1.89 -1.61 -23.85
N LYS A 208 -2.19 -2.89 -24.11
CA LYS A 208 -3.15 -3.66 -23.29
C LYS A 208 -2.63 -3.89 -21.87
N ILE A 209 -1.35 -4.22 -21.70
CA ILE A 209 -0.74 -4.35 -20.38
C ILE A 209 -0.79 -3.01 -19.65
N GLY A 210 -0.40 -1.93 -20.35
CA GLY A 210 -0.37 -0.58 -19.78
C GLY A 210 -1.76 -0.12 -19.33
N THR A 211 -2.78 -0.25 -20.18
CA THR A 211 -4.17 0.09 -19.85
C THR A 211 -4.75 -0.79 -18.74
N THR A 212 -4.40 -2.07 -18.69
CA THR A 212 -4.79 -2.97 -17.59
C THR A 212 -4.18 -2.51 -16.27
N ALA A 213 -2.88 -2.21 -16.24
CA ALA A 213 -2.22 -1.67 -15.04
C ALA A 213 -2.81 -0.32 -14.63
N PHE A 214 -3.09 0.55 -15.60
CA PHE A 214 -3.69 1.86 -15.36
C PHE A 214 -5.12 1.77 -14.81
N SER A 215 -5.90 0.76 -15.24
CA SER A 215 -7.26 0.52 -14.73
C SER A 215 -7.29 0.19 -13.23
N MET A 216 -6.18 -0.32 -12.68
CA MET A 216 -6.04 -0.64 -11.26
C MET A 216 -5.74 0.59 -10.38
N LEU A 217 -5.53 1.78 -10.95
CA LEU A 217 -5.24 3.01 -10.22
C LEU A 217 -6.26 3.28 -9.11
N VAL A 218 -7.54 3.36 -9.46
CA VAL A 218 -8.62 3.68 -8.50
C VAL A 218 -8.89 2.52 -7.51
N PRO A 219 -8.94 1.24 -7.96
CA PRO A 219 -9.04 0.10 -7.04
C PRO A 219 -7.91 0.02 -6.01
N ILE A 220 -6.66 0.21 -6.43
CA ILE A 220 -5.49 0.13 -5.54
C ILE A 220 -5.49 1.30 -4.56
N LEU A 221 -5.78 2.51 -5.04
CA LEU A 221 -5.96 3.68 -4.17
C LEU A 221 -6.99 3.40 -3.07
N ALA A 222 -8.21 2.99 -3.45
CA ALA A 222 -9.30 2.73 -2.52
C ALA A 222 -8.95 1.58 -1.54
N GLY A 223 -8.39 0.50 -2.06
CA GLY A 223 -7.91 -0.65 -1.28
C GLY A 223 -6.90 -0.27 -0.22
N TYR A 224 -5.90 0.55 -0.57
CA TYR A 224 -4.84 0.93 0.35
C TYR A 224 -5.19 2.09 1.30
N ILE A 225 -6.21 2.90 0.97
CA ILE A 225 -6.86 3.79 1.95
C ILE A 225 -7.56 2.96 3.02
N ALA A 226 -8.36 1.98 2.59
CA ALA A 226 -9.06 1.08 3.51
C ALA A 226 -8.07 0.24 4.34
N TYR A 227 -6.96 -0.19 3.75
CA TYR A 227 -5.85 -0.84 4.45
C TYR A 227 -5.23 0.06 5.52
N GLY A 228 -4.98 1.34 5.21
CA GLY A 228 -4.47 2.29 6.21
C GLY A 228 -5.40 2.47 7.41
N MET A 229 -6.71 2.22 7.24
CA MET A 229 -7.71 2.32 8.30
C MET A 229 -7.94 1.02 9.08
N ALA A 230 -7.98 -0.11 8.38
CA ALA A 230 -8.49 -1.39 8.90
C ALA A 230 -7.59 -2.59 8.55
N ASP A 231 -6.31 -2.35 8.26
CA ASP A 231 -5.31 -3.33 7.88
C ASP A 231 -5.78 -4.23 6.71
N ARG A 232 -5.26 -5.47 6.65
CA ARG A 232 -5.59 -6.46 5.61
C ARG A 232 -7.08 -6.71 5.41
N GLN A 233 -7.90 -6.49 6.43
CA GLN A 233 -9.35 -6.71 6.34
C GLN A 233 -10.06 -5.65 5.50
N GLY A 234 -9.51 -4.44 5.40
CA GLY A 234 -10.02 -3.35 4.56
C GLY A 234 -9.71 -3.51 3.07
N LEU A 235 -8.73 -4.34 2.71
CA LEU A 235 -8.18 -4.37 1.35
C LEU A 235 -9.20 -4.84 0.31
N VAL A 236 -9.88 -5.97 0.57
CA VAL A 236 -10.89 -6.53 -0.35
C VAL A 236 -12.07 -5.58 -0.57
N PRO A 237 -12.79 -5.10 0.48
CA PRO A 237 -13.90 -4.17 0.28
C PRO A 237 -13.46 -2.84 -0.34
N GLY A 238 -12.24 -2.36 -0.05
CA GLY A 238 -11.70 -1.15 -0.65
C GLY A 238 -11.44 -1.32 -2.16
N ILE A 239 -10.79 -2.41 -2.58
CA ILE A 239 -10.55 -2.70 -4.01
C ILE A 239 -11.87 -2.86 -4.77
N VAL A 240 -12.81 -3.64 -4.23
CA VAL A 240 -14.11 -3.85 -4.87
C VAL A 240 -14.90 -2.53 -4.94
N GLY A 241 -14.90 -1.74 -3.86
CA GLY A 241 -15.51 -0.42 -3.86
C GLY A 241 -14.88 0.53 -4.89
N GLY A 242 -13.55 0.49 -5.05
CA GLY A 242 -12.83 1.26 -6.07
C GLY A 242 -13.14 0.81 -7.49
N LEU A 243 -13.30 -0.49 -7.75
CA LEU A 243 -13.77 -1.01 -9.04
C LEU A 243 -15.18 -0.51 -9.34
N LEU A 244 -16.09 -0.59 -8.37
CA LEU A 244 -17.45 -0.07 -8.52
C LEU A 244 -17.46 1.45 -8.79
N ALA A 245 -16.60 2.22 -8.13
CA ALA A 245 -16.45 3.65 -8.39
C ALA A 245 -16.11 3.95 -9.86
N VAL A 246 -15.26 3.13 -10.49
CA VAL A 246 -14.96 3.25 -11.92
C VAL A 246 -16.18 2.85 -12.75
N SER A 247 -16.83 1.72 -12.44
CA SER A 247 -17.98 1.21 -13.19
C SER A 247 -19.21 2.13 -13.18
N ILE A 248 -19.40 2.91 -12.11
CA ILE A 248 -20.50 3.86 -11.99
C ILE A 248 -20.13 5.29 -12.43
N ASN A 249 -18.97 5.47 -13.08
CA ASN A 249 -18.44 6.78 -13.52
C ASN A 249 -18.19 7.79 -12.38
N ALA A 250 -17.98 7.33 -11.15
CA ALA A 250 -17.59 8.18 -10.02
C ALA A 250 -16.08 8.50 -10.01
N GLY A 251 -15.28 7.77 -10.79
CA GLY A 251 -13.87 8.04 -11.03
C GLY A 251 -13.01 8.03 -9.76
N PHE A 252 -11.96 8.87 -9.75
CA PHE A 252 -11.01 8.98 -8.63
C PHE A 252 -11.68 9.41 -7.32
N LEU A 253 -12.60 10.38 -7.38
CA LEU A 253 -13.33 10.87 -6.20
C LEU A 253 -14.19 9.77 -5.58
N GLY A 254 -14.87 8.99 -6.42
CA GLY A 254 -15.57 7.78 -5.99
C GLY A 254 -14.65 6.77 -5.31
N GLY A 255 -13.43 6.57 -5.82
CA GLY A 255 -12.43 5.70 -5.21
C GLY A 255 -11.96 6.15 -3.82
N LEU A 256 -11.73 7.46 -3.64
CA LEU A 256 -11.39 8.01 -2.32
C LEU A 256 -12.49 7.73 -1.29
N ILE A 257 -13.74 7.99 -1.68
CA ILE A 257 -14.90 7.78 -0.81
C ILE A 257 -15.11 6.28 -0.55
N ALA A 258 -14.98 5.44 -1.57
CA ALA A 258 -15.07 3.99 -1.45
C ALA A 258 -14.02 3.42 -0.47
N GLY A 259 -12.77 3.91 -0.54
CA GLY A 259 -11.71 3.48 0.37
C GLY A 259 -11.97 3.86 1.83
N LEU A 260 -12.38 5.11 2.07
CA LEU A 260 -12.74 5.58 3.43
C LEU A 260 -13.97 4.84 3.97
N LEU A 261 -14.98 4.64 3.13
CA LEU A 261 -16.19 3.90 3.47
C LEU A 261 -15.86 2.44 3.83
N ALA A 262 -15.06 1.77 3.00
CA ALA A 262 -14.65 0.39 3.23
C ALA A 262 -13.90 0.22 4.55
N GLY A 263 -12.94 1.12 4.84
CA GLY A 263 -12.25 1.13 6.13
C GLY A 263 -13.21 1.33 7.30
N ALA A 264 -14.14 2.28 7.20
CA ALA A 264 -15.13 2.55 8.24
C ALA A 264 -16.09 1.36 8.48
N VAL A 265 -16.56 0.72 7.41
CA VAL A 265 -17.43 -0.46 7.48
C VAL A 265 -16.71 -1.62 8.16
N VAL A 266 -15.46 -1.90 7.81
CA VAL A 266 -14.67 -2.96 8.45
C VAL A 266 -14.45 -2.68 9.93
N LEU A 267 -14.09 -1.44 10.30
CA LEU A 267 -13.95 -1.04 11.70
C LEU A 267 -15.27 -1.20 12.48
N ALA A 268 -16.41 -0.91 11.86
CA ALA A 268 -17.72 -1.10 12.48
C ALA A 268 -18.04 -2.58 12.72
N ILE A 269 -17.76 -3.45 11.74
CA ILE A 269 -17.96 -4.91 11.88
C ILE A 269 -17.07 -5.47 12.99
N ASN A 270 -15.81 -5.02 13.07
CA ASN A 270 -14.86 -5.47 14.08
C ASN A 270 -15.22 -5.07 15.53
N ARG A 271 -16.11 -4.09 15.71
CA ARG A 271 -16.64 -3.74 17.04
C ARG A 271 -17.70 -4.71 17.56
N ILE A 272 -18.24 -5.58 16.71
CA ILE A 272 -19.29 -6.52 17.11
C ILE A 272 -18.65 -7.68 17.90
N PRO A 273 -19.06 -7.92 19.15
CA PRO A 273 -18.52 -9.01 19.95
C PRO A 273 -19.00 -10.36 19.38
N VAL A 274 -18.06 -11.26 19.13
CA VAL A 274 -18.35 -12.59 18.58
C VAL A 274 -17.95 -13.72 19.53
N HIS A 275 -18.75 -14.79 19.53
CA HIS A 275 -18.53 -15.97 20.36
C HIS A 275 -17.23 -16.70 19.98
N LYS A 276 -16.61 -17.43 20.93
CA LYS A 276 -15.28 -18.04 20.77
C LYS A 276 -15.15 -18.94 19.52
N ASN A 277 -16.23 -19.64 19.15
CA ASN A 277 -16.26 -20.61 18.04
C ASN A 277 -16.19 -19.97 16.65
N VAL A 278 -16.51 -18.68 16.50
CA VAL A 278 -16.55 -17.98 15.20
C VAL A 278 -15.40 -16.98 15.01
N ARG A 279 -14.56 -16.78 16.05
CA ARG A 279 -13.44 -15.81 16.00
C ARG A 279 -12.43 -16.10 14.89
N GLY A 280 -12.19 -17.37 14.57
CA GLY A 280 -11.26 -17.76 13.50
C GLY A 280 -11.80 -17.52 12.09
N ILE A 281 -13.12 -17.63 11.90
CA ILE A 281 -13.79 -17.49 10.59
C ILE A 281 -14.08 -16.02 10.27
N MET A 282 -14.18 -15.18 11.30
CA MET A 282 -14.63 -13.80 11.15
C MET A 282 -13.69 -12.95 10.27
N PRO A 283 -12.35 -12.93 10.47
CA PRO A 283 -11.44 -12.14 9.64
C PRO A 283 -11.29 -12.63 8.19
N THR A 284 -11.50 -13.92 7.95
CA THR A 284 -11.20 -14.58 6.67
C THR A 284 -12.42 -14.65 5.75
N VAL A 285 -13.61 -14.83 6.31
CA VAL A 285 -14.84 -15.03 5.53
C VAL A 285 -15.88 -13.96 5.84
N VAL A 286 -16.21 -13.75 7.12
CA VAL A 286 -17.35 -12.90 7.49
C VAL A 286 -17.06 -11.43 7.17
N VAL A 287 -15.91 -10.91 7.58
CA VAL A 287 -15.55 -9.51 7.35
C VAL A 287 -15.46 -9.21 5.86
N PRO A 288 -14.70 -9.95 5.03
CA PRO A 288 -14.66 -9.68 3.58
C PRO A 288 -16.04 -9.76 2.93
N LEU A 289 -16.85 -10.77 3.25
CA LEU A 289 -18.18 -10.94 2.66
C LEU A 289 -19.11 -9.77 3.03
N VAL A 290 -19.27 -9.52 4.34
CA VAL A 290 -20.22 -8.52 4.83
C VAL A 290 -19.77 -7.11 4.44
N SER A 291 -18.47 -6.81 4.55
CA SER A 291 -17.96 -5.48 4.18
C SER A 291 -18.09 -5.22 2.68
N VAL A 292 -17.79 -6.18 1.81
CA VAL A 292 -17.97 -6.04 0.35
C VAL A 292 -19.44 -5.85 0.02
N THR A 293 -20.35 -6.62 0.62
CA THR A 293 -21.80 -6.47 0.39
C THR A 293 -22.28 -5.07 0.81
N ILE A 294 -21.91 -4.62 2.01
CA ILE A 294 -22.33 -3.30 2.50
C ILE A 294 -21.75 -2.18 1.64
N VAL A 295 -20.45 -2.21 1.38
CA VAL A 295 -19.77 -1.19 0.54
C VAL A 295 -20.37 -1.19 -0.86
N GLY A 296 -20.59 -2.36 -1.46
CA GLY A 296 -21.18 -2.47 -2.79
C GLY A 296 -22.59 -1.90 -2.87
N ILE A 297 -23.46 -2.25 -1.92
CA ILE A 297 -24.82 -1.71 -1.85
C ILE A 297 -24.79 -0.19 -1.68
N LEU A 298 -23.96 0.34 -0.77
CA LEU A 298 -23.87 1.78 -0.55
C LEU A 298 -23.32 2.53 -1.76
N MET A 299 -22.30 1.97 -2.43
CA MET A 299 -21.73 2.53 -3.65
C MET A 299 -22.76 2.60 -4.78
N ILE A 300 -23.52 1.52 -4.99
CA ILE A 300 -24.49 1.45 -6.08
C ILE A 300 -25.77 2.24 -5.77
N ALA A 301 -26.32 2.09 -4.57
CA ALA A 301 -27.66 2.59 -4.23
C ALA A 301 -27.68 4.02 -3.69
N VAL A 302 -26.59 4.48 -3.06
CA VAL A 302 -26.60 5.76 -2.32
C VAL A 302 -25.57 6.74 -2.86
N ILE A 303 -24.34 6.27 -3.09
CA ILE A 303 -23.18 7.15 -3.31
C ILE A 303 -22.91 7.40 -4.80
N GLY A 304 -23.14 6.39 -5.65
CA GLY A 304 -22.74 6.41 -7.05
C GLY A 304 -23.36 7.54 -7.86
N SER A 305 -24.69 7.65 -7.84
CA SER A 305 -25.39 8.67 -8.62
C SER A 305 -25.03 10.12 -8.21
N PRO A 306 -24.99 10.49 -6.90
CA PRO A 306 -24.55 11.82 -6.50
C PRO A 306 -23.11 12.13 -6.92
N ILE A 307 -22.16 11.22 -6.70
CA ILE A 307 -20.75 11.49 -7.07
C ILE A 307 -20.58 11.57 -8.59
N ALA A 308 -21.21 10.66 -9.35
CA ALA A 308 -21.15 10.71 -10.80
C ALA A 308 -21.70 12.05 -11.32
N SER A 309 -22.82 12.54 -10.78
CA SER A 309 -23.38 13.85 -11.17
C SER A 309 -22.46 15.02 -10.83
N LEU A 310 -21.75 14.94 -9.70
CA LEU A 310 -20.76 15.94 -9.33
C LEU A 310 -19.56 15.90 -10.29
N MET A 311 -19.09 14.69 -10.65
CA MET A 311 -18.00 14.52 -11.60
C MET A 311 -18.38 15.05 -12.98
N THR A 312 -19.58 14.73 -13.50
CA THR A 312 -20.03 15.28 -14.79
C THR A 312 -20.12 16.80 -14.73
N THR A 313 -20.64 17.38 -13.64
CA THR A 313 -20.70 18.84 -13.48
C THR A 313 -19.31 19.49 -13.52
N ILE A 314 -18.33 18.88 -12.85
CA ILE A 314 -16.95 19.38 -12.87
C ILE A 314 -16.34 19.23 -14.27
N THR A 315 -16.57 18.10 -14.95
CA THR A 315 -16.10 17.87 -16.31
C THR A 315 -16.71 18.86 -17.30
N ASP A 316 -18.02 19.04 -17.29
CA ASP A 316 -18.73 19.98 -18.17
C ASP A 316 -18.26 21.42 -17.94
N TRP A 317 -17.99 21.78 -16.68
CA TRP A 317 -17.43 23.09 -16.34
C TRP A 317 -16.02 23.27 -16.91
N LEU A 318 -15.14 22.28 -16.77
CA LEU A 318 -13.78 22.31 -17.31
C LEU A 318 -13.77 22.34 -18.85
N ASP A 319 -14.64 21.56 -19.50
CA ASP A 319 -14.77 21.53 -20.95
C ASP A 319 -15.30 22.86 -21.50
N GLY A 320 -16.20 23.53 -20.75
CA GLY A 320 -16.63 24.90 -21.04
C GLY A 320 -15.49 25.93 -21.03
N LEU A 321 -14.48 25.75 -20.17
CA LEU A 321 -13.28 26.62 -20.14
C LEU A 321 -12.38 26.39 -21.37
N ASN A 322 -12.28 25.15 -21.86
CA ASN A 322 -11.55 24.83 -23.10
C ASN A 322 -12.29 25.36 -24.35
N GLY A 323 -13.62 25.30 -24.38
CA GLY A 323 -14.43 25.76 -25.53
C GLY A 323 -14.40 27.28 -25.77
N THR A 324 -14.31 28.09 -24.71
CA THR A 324 -14.30 29.56 -24.84
C THR A 324 -13.00 30.10 -25.43
N SER A 325 -11.90 29.36 -25.32
CA SER A 325 -10.60 29.69 -25.92
C SER A 325 -10.42 29.05 -27.31
N ALA A 326 -11.07 27.92 -27.60
CA ALA A 326 -10.99 27.24 -28.90
C ALA A 326 -11.62 28.05 -30.06
N TRP A 327 -12.70 28.81 -29.81
CA TRP A 327 -13.28 29.70 -30.84
C TRP A 327 -12.42 30.93 -31.11
N ILE A 328 -11.75 31.48 -30.08
CA ILE A 328 -10.87 32.63 -30.23
C ILE A 328 -9.54 32.22 -30.87
N LEU A 329 -8.95 31.09 -30.45
CA LEU A 329 -7.75 30.51 -31.08
C LEU A 329 -8.05 29.97 -32.48
N GLY A 330 -9.21 29.37 -32.73
CA GLY A 330 -9.64 28.95 -34.07
C GLY A 330 -9.94 30.13 -35.00
N GLY A 331 -10.44 31.25 -34.47
CA GLY A 331 -10.56 32.51 -35.21
C GLY A 331 -9.22 33.20 -35.49
N LEU A 332 -8.20 32.98 -34.65
CA LEU A 332 -6.86 33.55 -34.82
C LEU A 332 -5.92 32.66 -35.67
N LEU A 333 -6.11 31.33 -35.62
CA LEU A 333 -5.33 30.33 -36.35
C LEU A 333 -5.98 29.88 -37.67
N GLY A 334 -7.23 30.28 -37.91
CA GLY A 334 -7.78 30.43 -39.26
C GLY A 334 -8.62 29.27 -39.79
N LEU A 335 -9.70 29.66 -40.49
CA LEU A 335 -10.06 29.14 -41.81
C LEU A 335 -8.83 28.95 -42.70
#